data_AF-A0A392SZD8-F1
#
_entry.id   AF-A0A392SZD8-F1
#
_cell.length_a   1.000
_cell.length_b   1.000
_cell.length_c   1.000
_cell.angle_alpha   90.00
_cell.angle_beta   90.00
_cell.angle_gamma   90.00
#
_symmetry.space_group_name_H-M   'P 1'
#
loop_
_entity.id
_entity.type
_entity.pdbx_description
1 polymer ?
#
loop_
_entity_poly.entity_id
_entity_poly.type
_entity_poly.pdbx_seq_one_letter_code
_entity_poly.pdbx_strand_id
1 'polypeptide(L)' 'MQGKLTISVITDGDLAMRNAIRIVFPKAHHILCAWHLARNATCNVKNPRFTALFKKCILFDYEIVDFERKWNEM' A
#
# COMPACT_ATOMS: atom_id res chain seq x y z
N MET A 1 11.35 -23.92 -5.03
CA MET A 1 10.40 -23.36 -4.05
C MET A 1 8.98 -23.76 -4.45
N GLN A 2 8.37 -24.73 -3.76
CA GLN A 2 6.95 -25.06 -3.96
C GLN A 2 6.10 -24.14 -3.08
N GLY A 3 6.07 -22.85 -3.42
CA GLY A 3 5.25 -21.86 -2.70
C GLY A 3 3.81 -21.92 -3.20
N LYS A 4 2.86 -22.26 -2.34
CA LYS A 4 1.43 -22.03 -2.61
C LYS A 4 1.25 -20.53 -2.91
N LEU A 5 0.66 -20.22 -4.07
CA LEU A 5 0.27 -18.85 -4.41
C LEU A 5 -0.62 -18.30 -3.28
N THR A 6 -0.13 -17.27 -2.58
CA THR A 6 -0.95 -16.50 -1.65
C THR A 6 -1.96 -15.71 -2.48
N ILE A 7 -3.24 -15.84 -2.14
CA ILE A 7 -4.27 -15.00 -2.75
C ILE A 7 -4.11 -13.62 -2.13
N SER A 8 -3.81 -12.61 -2.96
CA SER A 8 -3.76 -11.21 -2.53
C SER A 8 -4.92 -10.46 -3.15
N VAL A 9 -5.62 -9.67 -2.34
CA VAL A 9 -6.70 -8.79 -2.79
C VAL A 9 -6.26 -7.36 -2.57
N ILE A 10 -6.24 -6.58 -3.65
CA ILE A 10 -5.84 -5.17 -3.64
C ILE A 10 -7.10 -4.32 -3.74
N THR A 11 -7.35 -3.46 -2.75
CA THR A 11 -8.49 -2.51 -2.77
C THR A 11 -8.05 -1.12 -2.34
N ASP A 12 -8.91 -0.12 -2.54
CA ASP A 12 -8.73 1.25 -2.04
C ASP A 12 -8.75 1.38 -0.50
N GLY A 13 -9.31 0.39 0.18
CA GLY A 13 -9.36 0.31 1.65
C GLY A 13 -10.74 0.58 2.21
N ASP A 14 -11.78 0.58 1.37
CA ASP A 14 -13.16 0.70 1.80
C ASP A 14 -13.52 -0.30 2.91
N LEU A 15 -14.26 0.18 3.91
CA LEU A 15 -14.59 -0.60 5.10
C LEU A 15 -15.48 -1.79 4.79
N ALA A 16 -16.48 -1.62 3.92
CA ALA A 16 -17.38 -2.69 3.53
C ALA A 16 -16.62 -3.75 2.71
N MET A 17 -15.75 -3.33 1.80
CA MET A 17 -14.88 -4.23 1.05
C MET A 17 -13.94 -5.01 1.98
N ARG A 18 -13.30 -4.35 2.94
CA ARG A 18 -12.45 -5.02 3.94
C ARG A 18 -13.21 -6.08 4.74
N ASN A 19 -14.43 -5.78 5.16
CA ASN A 19 -15.27 -6.73 5.89
C ASN A 19 -15.70 -7.91 5.00
N ALA A 20 -16.10 -7.64 3.76
CA ALA A 20 -16.48 -8.67 2.79
C ALA A 20 -15.31 -9.60 2.46
N ILE A 21 -14.10 -9.07 2.24
CA ILE A 21 -12.88 -9.86 1.98
C ILE A 21 -12.59 -10.80 3.15
N ARG A 22 -12.70 -10.32 4.40
CA ARG A 22 -12.48 -11.16 5.59
C ARG A 22 -13.45 -12.33 5.67
N ILE A 23 -14.67 -12.19 5.16
CA ILE A 23 -15.71 -13.23 5.18
C ILE A 23 -15.55 -14.18 3.98
N VAL A 24 -15.41 -13.65 2.77
CA VAL A 24 -15.42 -14.41 1.51
C VAL A 24 -14.03 -15.01 1.21
N PHE A 25 -12.96 -14.29 1.54
CA PHE A 25 -11.57 -14.69 1.32
C PHE A 25 -10.74 -14.61 2.61
N PRO A 26 -11.06 -15.39 3.65
CA PRO A 26 -10.43 -15.27 4.97
C PRO A 26 -8.92 -15.56 4.99
N LYS A 27 -8.40 -16.24 3.96
CA LYS A 27 -6.97 -16.55 3.81
C LYS A 27 -6.23 -15.57 2.88
N ALA A 28 -6.93 -14.60 2.30
CA ALA A 28 -6.29 -13.65 1.40
C ALA A 28 -5.53 -12.58 2.18
N HIS A 29 -4.38 -12.18 1.66
CA HIS A 29 -3.68 -10.99 2.11
C HIS A 29 -4.38 -9.77 1.53
N HIS A 30 -4.99 -8.96 2.39
CA HIS A 30 -5.61 -7.71 1.99
C HIS A 30 -4.55 -6.61 1.95
N ILE A 31 -4.36 -6.00 0.78
CA ILE A 31 -3.34 -4.97 0.54
C ILE A 31 -4.04 -3.69 0.05
N LEU A 32 -3.58 -2.54 0.52
CA LEU A 32 -4.06 -1.25 0.03
C LEU A 32 -3.43 -0.94 -1.32
N CYS A 33 -4.25 -0.43 -2.24
CA CYS A 33 -3.80 0.01 -3.54
C CYS A 33 -2.86 1.22 -3.41
N ALA A 34 -1.59 1.04 -3.80
CA ALA A 34 -0.58 2.09 -3.73
C ALA A 34 -0.98 3.36 -4.51
N TRP A 35 -1.66 3.23 -5.64
CA TRP A 35 -2.15 4.37 -6.41
C TRP A 35 -3.20 5.18 -5.63
N HIS A 36 -4.15 4.50 -4.98
CA HIS A 36 -5.16 5.18 -4.14
C HIS A 36 -4.52 5.85 -2.93
N LEU A 37 -3.53 5.22 -2.28
CA LEU A 37 -2.75 5.83 -1.20
C LEU A 37 -2.01 7.09 -1.68
N ALA A 38 -1.35 7.02 -2.84
CA ALA A 38 -0.64 8.16 -3.44
C ALA A 38 -1.60 9.33 -3.73
N ARG A 39 -2.78 9.02 -4.29
CA ARG A 39 -3.82 10.01 -4.58
C ARG A 39 -4.36 10.63 -3.30
N ASN A 40 -4.67 9.81 -2.29
CA ASN A 40 -5.17 10.26 -0.99
C ASN A 40 -4.19 11.21 -0.30
N ALA A 41 -2.90 10.85 -0.25
CA ALA A 41 -1.86 11.70 0.31
C ALA A 41 -1.75 13.04 -0.45
N THR A 42 -1.79 12.98 -1.78
CA THR A 42 -1.73 14.18 -2.64
C THR A 42 -2.91 15.13 -2.39
N CYS A 43 -4.13 14.60 -2.25
CA CYS A 43 -5.33 15.41 -2.05
C CYS A 43 -5.44 16.00 -0.63
N ASN A 44 -5.04 15.24 0.39
CA ASN A 44 -5.38 15.56 1.78
C ASN A 44 -4.23 16.15 2.60
N VAL A 45 -2.98 15.75 2.36
CA VAL A 45 -1.84 16.18 3.21
C VAL A 45 -1.34 17.58 2.82
N LYS A 46 -1.57 18.02 1.57
CA LYS A 46 -1.23 19.37 1.07
C LYS A 46 0.22 19.81 1.30
N ASN A 47 1.14 18.86 1.47
CA ASN A 47 2.58 19.10 1.59
C ASN A 47 3.30 18.51 0.36
N PRO A 48 3.81 19.35 -0.57
CA PRO A 48 4.47 18.88 -1.77
C PRO A 48 5.73 18.03 -1.53
N ARG A 49 6.52 18.36 -0.50
CA ARG A 49 7.74 17.60 -0.16
C ARG A 49 7.38 16.22 0.34
N PHE A 50 6.47 16.13 1.31
CA PHE A 50 5.98 14.86 1.84
C PHE A 50 5.39 14.00 0.72
N THR A 51 4.48 14.55 -0.09
CA THR A 51 3.80 13.79 -1.14
C THR A 51 4.74 13.29 -2.23
N ALA A 52 5.82 14.04 -2.53
CA ALA A 52 6.86 13.59 -3.45
C ALA A 52 7.68 12.42 -2.87
N LEU A 53 8.07 12.48 -1.60
CA LEU A 53 8.82 11.40 -0.94
C LEU A 53 7.94 10.16 -0.72
N PHE A 54 6.70 10.35 -0.30
CA PHE A 54 5.74 9.27 -0.09
C PHE A 54 5.45 8.49 -1.37
N LYS A 55 5.27 9.19 -2.51
CA LYS A 55 5.13 8.55 -3.83
C LYS A 55 6.35 7.71 -4.19
N LYS A 56 7.57 8.17 -3.86
CA LYS A 56 8.78 7.36 -4.07
C LYS A 56 8.70 6.08 -3.25
N CYS A 57 8.39 6.16 -1.95
CA CYS A 57 8.31 5.01 -1.06
C CYS A 57 7.30 3.94 -1.52
N ILE A 58 6.12 4.33 -2.04
CA ILE A 58 5.04 3.36 -2.31
C ILE A 58 4.90 2.91 -3.77
N LEU A 59 5.55 3.61 -4.73
CA LEU A 59 5.43 3.29 -6.16
C LEU A 59 6.70 2.69 -6.77
N PHE A 60 7.83 2.77 -6.08
CA PHE A 60 9.09 2.20 -6.55
C PHE A 60 9.41 0.90 -5.83
N ASP A 61 10.08 0.02 -6.55
CA ASP A 61 10.62 -1.21 -5.99
C ASP A 61 11.96 -0.88 -5.29
N TYR A 62 12.05 -1.21 -4.00
CA TYR A 62 13.21 -0.97 -3.17
C TYR A 62 13.54 -2.22 -2.38
N GLU A 63 14.83 -2.47 -2.20
CA GLU A 63 15.29 -3.33 -1.12
C GLU A 63 14.82 -2.76 0.23
N ILE A 64 14.58 -3.64 1.20
CA ILE A 64 13.98 -3.26 2.50
C ILE A 64 14.78 -2.13 3.16
N VAL A 65 16.11 -2.22 3.13
CA VAL A 65 17.02 -1.22 3.71
C VAL A 65 16.86 0.15 3.04
N ASP A 66 16.69 0.18 1.71
CA ASP A 66 16.49 1.41 0.96
C ASP A 66 15.12 2.02 1.21
N PHE A 67 14.09 1.19 1.33
CA PHE A 67 12.75 1.61 1.73
C PHE A 67 12.77 2.25 3.12
N GLU A 68 13.34 1.57 4.11
CA GLU A 68 13.39 2.06 5.50
C GLU A 68 14.15 3.38 5.62
N ARG A 69 15.29 3.50 4.92
CA ARG A 69 16.04 4.77 4.85
C ARG A 69 15.17 5.89 4.29
N LYS A 70 14.57 5.68 3.11
CA LYS A 70 13.72 6.71 2.46
C LYS A 70 12.49 7.05 3.29
N TRP A 71 11.92 6.06 3.97
CA TRP A 71 10.78 6.24 4.86
C TRP A 71 11.12 7.17 6.03
N ASN A 72 12.30 7.00 6.63
CA ASN A 72 12.78 7.84 7.73
C ASN A 72 13.23 9.24 7.28
N GLU A 73 13.50 9.44 5.98
CA GLU A 73 13.85 10.75 5.39
C GLU A 73 12.63 11.63 5.03
N MET A 74 11.41 11.08 5.14
CA MET A 74 10.15 11.78 4.82
C MET A 74 9.76 12.81 5.88
#